data_AF-A0A1W5T0Y3-F1
#
_entry.id   AF-A0A1W5T0Y3-F1
#
_cell.length_a   1.000
_cell.length_b   1.000
_cell.length_c   1.000
_cell.angle_alpha   90.00
_cell.angle_beta   90.00
_cell.angle_gamma   90.00
#
_symmetry.space_group_name_H-M   'P 1'
#
loop_
_entity.id
_entity.type
_entity.pdbx_description
1 polymer ?
#
loop_
_entity_poly.entity_id
_entity_poly.type
_entity_poly.pdbx_seq_one_letter_code
_entity_poly.pdbx_strand_id
1 'polypeptide(L)'
;MGIYCWENKINNKMYVGSGDPLYLRISDYYQSWYLKSKTNLYIVRSLNKYSLNGFNIHILEDSNSENLIMCEQKWIDLINPAYNTNPIAGSTKGYTHTTEAKEKMRILATGRKHTDEVIDLMSKNRRGINNSFYNKKIPLRQ
;
A
#
# COMPACT_ATOMS: atom_id res chain seq x y z
N MET A 1 14.65 -2.20 -19.18
CA MET A 1 13.61 -2.20 -18.13
C MET A 1 13.00 -3.59 -18.09
N GLY A 2 12.18 -3.97 -17.11
CA GLY A 2 11.52 -5.26 -17.27
C GLY A 2 10.56 -5.66 -16.18
N ILE A 3 9.99 -6.85 -16.37
CA ILE A 3 8.99 -7.46 -15.51
C ILE A 3 9.59 -8.71 -14.85
N TYR A 4 9.35 -8.87 -13.56
CA TYR A 4 9.78 -10.02 -12.78
C TYR A 4 8.63 -10.61 -11.98
N CYS A 5 8.78 -11.86 -11.58
CA CYS A 5 7.86 -12.57 -10.71
C CYS A 5 8.60 -13.18 -9.51
N TRP A 6 8.09 -12.93 -8.31
CA TRP A 6 8.45 -13.68 -7.11
C TRP A 6 7.47 -14.82 -6.91
N GLU A 7 7.96 -16.05 -6.91
CA GLU A 7 7.18 -17.25 -6.61
C GLU A 7 7.56 -17.79 -5.23
N ASN A 8 6.57 -17.97 -4.35
CA ASN A 8 6.78 -18.62 -3.06
C ASN A 8 6.78 -20.14 -3.22
N LYS A 9 7.90 -20.81 -2.92
CA LYS A 9 8.07 -22.27 -3.06
C LYS A 9 7.20 -23.10 -2.11
N ILE A 10 6.66 -22.50 -1.05
CA ILE A 10 5.90 -23.21 -0.01
C ILE A 10 4.41 -23.28 -0.36
N ASN A 11 3.88 -22.23 -0.98
CA ASN A 11 2.44 -22.10 -1.25
C ASN A 11 2.10 -21.74 -2.70
N ASN A 12 3.10 -21.67 -3.58
CA ASN A 12 3.02 -21.34 -5.01
C ASN A 12 2.35 -20.01 -5.33
N LYS A 13 2.21 -19.12 -4.34
CA LYS A 13 1.68 -17.78 -4.56
C LYS A 13 2.74 -16.91 -5.20
N MET A 14 2.29 -16.09 -6.12
CA MET A 14 3.15 -15.25 -6.95
C MET A 14 2.92 -13.76 -6.68
N TYR A 15 3.94 -12.95 -6.98
CA TYR A 15 3.89 -11.50 -7.06
C TYR A 15 4.56 -11.07 -8.36
N VAL A 16 3.89 -10.26 -9.17
CA VAL A 16 4.45 -9.65 -10.37
C VAL A 16 4.77 -8.19 -10.10
N GLY A 17 5.91 -7.73 -10.59
CA GLY A 17 6.29 -6.33 -10.53
C GLY A 17 7.18 -5.92 -11.69
N SER A 18 7.27 -4.61 -11.91
CA SER A 18 8.15 -4.00 -12.90
C SER A 18 9.35 -3.29 -12.23
N GLY A 19 10.43 -3.11 -12.99
CA GLY A 19 11.62 -2.39 -12.54
C GLY A 19 12.35 -1.69 -13.68
N ASP A 20 12.77 -0.45 -13.41
CA ASP A 20 13.65 0.33 -14.27
C ASP A 20 14.80 0.94 -13.44
N PRO A 21 16.00 0.32 -13.47
CA PRO A 21 16.34 -1.00 -13.99
C PRO A 21 15.94 -2.15 -13.05
N LEU A 22 15.75 -3.36 -13.60
CA LEU A 22 15.33 -4.56 -12.85
C LEU A 22 16.23 -4.89 -11.65
N TYR A 23 17.56 -4.80 -11.82
CA TYR A 23 18.50 -5.18 -10.78
C TYR A 23 18.37 -4.29 -9.53
N LEU A 24 18.14 -2.98 -9.68
CA LEU A 24 17.92 -2.08 -8.55
C LEU A 24 16.63 -2.48 -7.81
N ARG A 25 15.55 -2.67 -8.56
CA ARG A 25 14.25 -3.03 -7.98
C ARG A 25 14.29 -4.37 -7.23
N ILE A 26 15.00 -5.35 -7.77
CA ILE A 26 15.19 -6.66 -7.13
C ILE A 26 16.08 -6.51 -5.89
N SER A 27 17.14 -5.70 -5.97
CA SER A 27 18.09 -5.50 -4.87
C SER A 27 17.42 -4.93 -3.61
N ASP A 28 16.35 -4.12 -3.77
CA ASP A 28 15.56 -3.58 -2.66
C ASP A 28 15.09 -4.69 -1.70
N TYR A 29 14.65 -5.83 -2.23
CA TYR A 29 14.12 -6.94 -1.41
C TYR A 29 15.20 -7.61 -0.54
N TYR A 30 16.48 -7.42 -0.86
CA TYR A 30 17.61 -7.89 -0.06
C TYR A 30 18.02 -6.89 1.02
N GLN A 31 17.48 -5.66 0.97
CA GLN A 31 17.81 -4.62 1.94
C GLN A 31 16.92 -4.69 3.17
N SER A 32 17.54 -4.79 4.35
CA SER A 32 16.82 -4.83 5.63
C SER A 32 15.93 -3.60 5.86
N TRP A 33 16.37 -2.41 5.44
CA TRP A 33 15.59 -1.18 5.59
C TRP A 33 14.33 -1.17 4.73
N TYR A 34 14.38 -1.79 3.55
CA TYR A 34 13.23 -1.89 2.64
C TYR A 34 12.17 -2.82 3.21
N LEU A 35 12.59 -4.01 3.67
CA LEU A 35 11.68 -4.99 4.29
C LEU A 35 11.00 -4.45 5.57
N LYS A 36 11.69 -3.57 6.31
CA LYS A 36 11.13 -2.89 7.49
C LYS A 36 10.20 -1.72 7.14
N SER A 37 10.47 -0.98 6.06
CA SER A 37 9.70 0.21 5.70
C SER A 37 8.46 -0.08 4.84
N LYS A 38 8.45 -1.20 4.10
CA LYS A 38 7.38 -1.56 3.15
C LYS A 38 6.50 -2.70 3.64
N THR A 39 6.27 -2.79 4.96
CA THR A 39 5.48 -3.85 5.61
C THR A 39 4.00 -3.88 5.19
N ASN A 40 3.50 -2.83 4.54
CA ASN A 40 2.16 -2.79 3.95
C ASN A 40 2.05 -3.65 2.67
N LEU A 41 3.16 -3.94 1.99
CA LEU A 41 3.17 -4.77 0.77
C LEU A 41 3.05 -6.26 1.13
N TYR A 42 2.13 -6.97 0.46
CA TYR A 42 1.90 -8.40 0.70
C TYR A 42 3.15 -9.24 0.42
N ILE A 43 3.88 -8.94 -0.66
CA ILE A 43 5.15 -9.60 -0.98
C ILE A 43 6.19 -9.41 0.13
N VAL A 44 6.32 -8.22 0.72
CA VAL A 44 7.27 -7.94 1.81
C VAL A 44 6.89 -8.71 3.07
N ARG A 45 5.59 -8.75 3.42
CA ARG A 45 5.10 -9.56 4.54
C ARG A 45 5.38 -11.04 4.32
N SER A 46 5.23 -11.52 3.10
CA SER A 46 5.50 -12.91 2.74
C SER A 46 6.99 -13.24 2.79
N LEU A 47 7.86 -12.36 2.28
CA LEU A 47 9.31 -12.47 2.39
C LEU A 47 9.78 -12.49 3.85
N ASN A 48 9.22 -11.63 4.70
CA ASN A 48 9.51 -11.64 6.14
C ASN A 48 9.04 -12.93 6.83
N LYS A 49 7.95 -13.55 6.35
CA LYS A 49 7.40 -14.79 6.94
C LYS A 49 8.17 -16.04 6.52
N TYR A 50 8.54 -16.15 5.25
CA TYR A 50 9.09 -17.38 4.66
C TYR A 50 10.57 -17.27 4.29
N SER A 51 11.21 -16.14 4.58
CA SER A 51 12.57 -15.76 4.16
C SER A 51 12.74 -15.64 2.64
N LEU A 52 13.76 -14.92 2.19
CA LEU A 52 14.13 -14.83 0.76
C LEU A 52 14.42 -16.21 0.15
N ASN A 53 15.04 -17.12 0.91
CA ASN A 53 15.35 -18.48 0.47
C ASN A 53 14.09 -19.31 0.19
N GLY A 54 12.91 -18.89 0.68
CA GLY A 54 11.62 -19.51 0.39
C GLY A 54 11.05 -19.15 -0.98
N PHE A 55 11.72 -18.31 -1.77
CA PHE A 55 11.21 -17.81 -3.04
C PHE A 55 12.15 -18.09 -4.22
N ASN A 56 11.56 -18.09 -5.42
CA ASN A 56 12.26 -18.01 -6.70
C ASN A 56 11.96 -16.66 -7.36
N ILE A 57 12.95 -16.11 -8.07
CA ILE A 57 12.75 -14.95 -8.94
C ILE A 57 12.76 -15.44 -10.39
N HIS A 58 11.74 -15.05 -11.14
CA HIS A 58 11.65 -15.28 -12.58
C HIS A 58 11.70 -13.92 -13.28
N ILE A 59 12.55 -13.78 -14.29
CA ILE A 59 12.49 -12.62 -15.20
C ILE A 59 11.50 -12.98 -16.31
N LEU A 60 10.37 -12.28 -16.34
CA LEU A 60 9.26 -12.59 -17.25
C LEU A 60 9.45 -11.94 -18.61
N GLU A 61 9.90 -10.69 -18.63
CA GLU A 61 10.06 -9.91 -19.85
C GLU A 61 11.16 -8.88 -19.65
N ASP A 62 12.17 -8.89 -20.54
CA ASP A 62 13.08 -7.77 -20.71
C ASP A 62 12.47 -6.83 -21.75
N SER A 63 12.21 -5.59 -21.34
CA SER A 63 11.44 -4.64 -22.13
C SER A 63 12.23 -3.36 -22.32
N ASN A 64 12.22 -2.87 -23.56
CA ASN A 64 12.67 -1.53 -23.93
C ASN A 64 11.50 -0.55 -24.07
N SER A 65 10.28 -0.99 -23.71
CA SER A 65 9.06 -0.19 -23.83
C SER A 65 9.04 0.94 -22.80
N GLU A 66 8.66 2.14 -23.24
CA GLU A 66 8.37 3.27 -22.34
C GLU A 66 7.16 2.99 -21.43
N ASN A 67 6.30 2.04 -21.79
CA ASN A 67 5.06 1.74 -21.06
C ASN A 67 5.17 0.43 -20.25
N LEU A 68 6.03 0.44 -19.22
CA LEU A 68 6.19 -0.67 -18.28
C LEU A 68 4.90 -1.09 -17.59
N ILE A 69 3.99 -0.15 -17.33
CA ILE A 69 2.72 -0.41 -16.66
C ILE A 69 1.85 -1.35 -17.49
N MET A 70 1.81 -1.15 -18.82
CA MET A 70 1.07 -2.01 -19.72
C MET A 70 1.66 -3.43 -19.79
N CYS A 71 2.99 -3.54 -19.81
CA CYS A 71 3.68 -4.84 -19.74
C CYS A 71 3.39 -5.54 -18.41
N GLU A 72 3.44 -4.83 -17.29
CA GLU A 72 3.12 -5.36 -15.96
C GLU A 72 1.66 -5.85 -15.90
N GLN A 73 0.71 -5.05 -16.44
CA GLN A 73 -0.71 -5.42 -16.48
C GLN A 73 -0.94 -6.72 -17.23
N LYS A 74 -0.34 -6.88 -18.42
CA LYS A 74 -0.41 -8.11 -19.22
C LYS A 74 -0.04 -9.34 -18.41
N TRP A 75 1.04 -9.25 -17.61
CA TRP A 75 1.50 -10.37 -16.79
C TRP A 75 0.66 -10.58 -15.53
N ILE A 76 0.15 -9.52 -14.91
CA ILE A 76 -0.79 -9.61 -13.80
C ILE A 76 -2.08 -10.30 -14.25
N ASP A 77 -2.64 -9.93 -15.40
CA ASP A 77 -3.86 -10.53 -15.94
C ASP A 77 -3.66 -12.00 -16.31
N LEU A 78 -2.49 -12.34 -16.85
CA LEU A 78 -2.15 -13.71 -17.25
C LEU A 78 -1.94 -14.64 -16.04
N ILE A 79 -1.21 -14.17 -15.02
CA ILE A 79 -0.81 -15.00 -13.87
C ILE A 79 -1.85 -14.96 -12.75
N ASN A 80 -2.62 -13.88 -12.63
CA ASN A 80 -3.48 -13.57 -11.49
C ASN A 80 -2.77 -13.75 -10.13
N PRO A 81 -1.66 -13.03 -9.89
CA PRO A 81 -0.78 -13.25 -8.74
C PRO A 81 -1.43 -12.89 -7.40
N ALA A 82 -1.45 -13.85 -6.47
CA ALA A 82 -2.11 -13.70 -5.17
C ALA A 82 -1.50 -12.64 -4.22
N TYR A 83 -0.26 -12.19 -4.48
CA TYR A 83 0.39 -11.15 -3.68
C TYR A 83 0.27 -9.74 -4.28
N ASN A 84 -0.27 -9.57 -5.49
CA ASN A 84 -0.60 -8.25 -6.02
C ASN A 84 -1.94 -7.81 -5.41
N THR A 85 -1.90 -6.76 -4.59
CA THR A 85 -3.10 -6.29 -3.89
C THR A 85 -4.13 -5.65 -4.82
N ASN A 86 -3.65 -5.03 -5.90
CA ASN A 86 -4.50 -4.46 -6.93
C ASN A 86 -4.41 -5.31 -8.20
N PRO A 87 -5.55 -5.58 -8.85
CA PRO A 87 -5.57 -6.25 -10.16
C PRO A 87 -5.06 -5.32 -11.27
N ILE A 88 -5.07 -4.01 -11.05
CA ILE A 88 -4.55 -3.02 -12.00
C ILE A 88 -3.11 -2.66 -11.61
N ALA A 89 -2.19 -2.79 -12.57
CA ALA A 89 -0.79 -2.43 -12.46
C ALA A 89 -0.61 -0.92 -12.22
N GLY A 90 0.49 -0.57 -11.57
CA GLY A 90 0.81 0.82 -11.25
C GLY A 90 0.24 1.31 -9.92
N SER A 91 0.35 2.63 -9.70
CA SER A 91 0.01 3.26 -8.43
C SER A 91 -1.45 3.70 -8.41
N THR A 92 -2.13 3.45 -7.29
CA THR A 92 -3.44 4.08 -6.99
C THR A 92 -3.30 5.56 -6.62
N LYS A 93 -2.10 6.14 -6.65
CA LYS A 93 -1.88 7.58 -6.42
C LYS A 93 -2.58 8.39 -7.52
N GLY A 94 -3.71 9.00 -7.16
CA GLY A 94 -4.59 9.74 -8.08
C GLY A 94 -5.89 9.02 -8.42
N TYR A 95 -6.06 7.76 -8.01
CA TYR A 95 -7.33 7.06 -8.15
C TYR A 95 -8.41 7.71 -7.26
N THR A 96 -9.50 8.11 -7.89
CA THR A 96 -10.67 8.66 -7.19
C THR A 96 -11.75 7.59 -7.08
N HIS A 97 -12.18 7.30 -5.85
CA HIS A 97 -13.26 6.34 -5.62
C HIS A 97 -14.55 6.77 -6.33
N THR A 98 -15.29 5.78 -6.85
CA THR A 98 -16.62 5.97 -7.43
C THR A 98 -17.60 6.55 -6.39
N THR A 99 -18.66 7.21 -6.86
CA THR A 99 -19.71 7.76 -6.00
C THR A 99 -20.36 6.68 -5.14
N GLU A 100 -20.62 5.50 -5.72
CA GLU A 100 -21.15 4.33 -5.01
C GLU A 100 -20.20 3.84 -3.90
N ALA A 101 -18.89 3.74 -4.19
CA ALA A 101 -17.91 3.34 -3.18
C ALA A 101 -17.80 4.37 -2.05
N LYS A 102 -17.83 5.67 -2.37
CA LYS A 102 -17.87 6.75 -1.37
C LYS A 102 -19.09 6.65 -0.47
N GLU A 103 -20.25 6.34 -1.05
CA GLU A 103 -21.50 6.18 -0.30
C GLU A 103 -21.45 4.97 0.64
N LYS A 104 -20.97 3.81 0.18
CA LYS A 104 -20.78 2.63 1.04
C LYS A 104 -19.83 2.92 2.20
N MET A 105 -18.71 3.61 1.94
CA MET A 105 -17.78 4.02 3.00
C MET A 105 -18.42 4.99 3.99
N ARG A 106 -19.24 5.94 3.52
CA ARG A 106 -19.99 6.87 4.38
C ARG A 106 -20.95 6.12 5.30
N ILE A 107 -21.75 5.20 4.76
CA ILE A 107 -22.71 4.39 5.52
C ILE A 107 -21.96 3.60 6.62
N LEU A 108 -20.86 2.93 6.28
CA LEU A 108 -20.03 2.18 7.23
C LEU A 108 -19.33 3.05 8.29
N ALA A 109 -19.12 4.34 8.00
CA ALA A 109 -18.56 5.29 8.96
C ALA A 109 -19.63 5.83 9.92
N THR A 110 -20.87 5.95 9.43
CA THR A 110 -22.02 6.48 10.18
C THR A 110 -22.48 5.44 11.20
N GLY A 111 -21.91 5.50 12.41
CA GLY A 111 -22.20 4.54 13.48
C GLY A 111 -20.97 4.00 14.20
N ARG A 112 -19.76 4.35 13.72
CA ARG A 112 -18.53 4.04 14.46
C ARG A 112 -18.53 4.78 15.79
N LYS A 113 -18.55 4.04 16.89
CA LYS A 113 -18.33 4.58 18.23
C LYS A 113 -16.84 4.48 18.55
N HIS A 114 -16.27 5.60 18.99
CA HIS A 114 -14.93 5.60 19.57
C HIS A 114 -14.96 4.93 20.95
N THR A 115 -13.85 4.31 21.35
CA THR A 115 -13.70 3.80 22.71
C THR A 115 -13.58 4.95 23.71
N ASP A 116 -13.93 4.70 24.97
CA ASP A 116 -13.87 5.73 26.03
C ASP A 116 -12.46 6.32 26.19
N GLU A 117 -11.43 5.49 26.05
CA GLU A 117 -10.02 5.92 26.07
C GLU A 117 -9.69 6.90 24.92
N VAL A 118 -10.19 6.63 23.72
CA VAL A 118 -10.00 7.51 22.56
C VAL A 118 -10.80 8.80 22.72
N ILE A 119 -11.99 8.74 23.32
CA ILE A 119 -12.80 9.91 23.64
C ILE A 119 -12.07 10.82 24.63
N ASP A 120 -11.51 10.25 25.70
CA ASP A 120 -10.75 11.00 26.71
C ASP A 120 -9.48 11.63 26.10
N LEU A 121 -8.74 10.90 25.28
CA LEU A 121 -7.55 11.43 24.59
C LEU A 121 -7.92 12.58 23.64
N MET A 122 -9.00 12.45 22.87
CA MET A 122 -9.50 13.52 22.01
C MET A 122 -9.94 14.75 22.81
N SER A 123 -10.57 14.55 23.97
CA SER A 123 -10.97 15.63 24.88
C SER A 123 -9.76 16.39 25.42
N LYS A 124 -8.72 15.67 25.87
CA LYS A 124 -7.45 16.25 26.34
C LYS A 124 -6.76 17.06 25.24
N ASN A 125 -6.68 16.52 24.02
CA ASN A 125 -6.05 17.19 22.88
C ASN A 125 -6.78 18.46 22.42
N ARG A 126 -8.09 18.59 22.71
CA ARG A 126 -8.89 19.79 22.39
C ARG A 126 -8.80 20.90 23.44
N ARG A 127 -8.01 20.71 24.51
CA ARG A 127 -7.78 21.69 25.59
C ARG A 127 -6.37 22.27 25.49
N GLY A 128 -6.15 23.39 26.17
CA GLY A 128 -4.82 24.03 26.22
C GLY A 128 -4.38 24.62 24.89
N ILE A 129 -3.06 24.72 24.69
CA ILE A 129 -2.41 25.36 23.53
C ILE A 129 -2.88 24.81 22.17
N ASN A 130 -3.32 23.55 22.14
CA ASN A 130 -3.83 22.89 20.93
C ASN A 130 -5.25 23.36 20.54
N ASN A 131 -5.96 24.06 21.42
CA ASN A 131 -7.24 24.67 21.10
C ASN A 131 -7.01 26.00 20.38
N SER A 132 -7.59 26.17 19.20
CA SER A 132 -7.51 27.42 18.41
C SER A 132 -8.02 28.66 19.15
N PHE A 133 -8.86 28.47 20.19
CA PHE A 133 -9.39 29.54 21.04
C PHE A 133 -8.61 29.74 22.34
N TYR A 134 -7.53 28.99 22.58
CA TYR A 134 -6.69 29.17 23.75
C TYR A 134 -6.07 30.57 23.75
N ASN A 135 -6.22 31.29 24.87
CA ASN A 135 -5.82 32.69 25.05
C ASN A 135 -6.43 33.72 24.09
N LYS A 136 -7.45 33.38 23.29
CA LYS A 136 -8.18 34.36 22.48
C LYS A 136 -9.39 34.87 23.27
N LYS A 137 -9.48 36.19 23.44
CA LYS A 137 -10.71 36.84 23.94
C LYS A 137 -11.82 36.62 22.91
N ILE A 138 -12.85 35.87 23.26
CA ILE A 138 -14.04 35.71 22.44
C ILE A 138 -14.76 37.07 22.43
N PRO A 139 -14.93 37.74 21.28
CA PRO A 139 -15.70 38.99 21.24
C PRO A 139 -17.15 38.68 21.64
N LEU A 140 -17.68 39.48 22.56
CA LEU A 140 -19.09 39.41 22.95
C LEU A 140 -19.92 39.66 21.67
N ARG A 141 -20.83 38.73 21.36
CA ARG A 141 -21.81 38.93 20.29
C ARG A 141 -22.70 40.12 20.70
N GLN A 142 -22.74 41.15 19.85
CA GLN A 142 -23.72 42.22 19.92
C GLN A 142 -25.13 41.66 19.69
#